data_AF-A0A4V3CFH8-F1
#
_entry.id   AF-A0A4V3CFH8-F1
#
_cell.length_a   1.000
_cell.length_b   1.000
_cell.length_c   1.000
_cell.angle_alpha   90.00
_cell.angle_beta   90.00
_cell.angle_gamma   90.00
#
_symmetry.space_group_name_H-M   'P 1'
#
loop_
_entity.id
_entity.type
_entity.pdbx_description
1 polymer ?
#
loop_
_entity_poly.entity_id
_entity_poly.type
_entity_poly.pdbx_seq_one_letter_code
_entity_poly.pdbx_strand_id
1 'polypeptide(L)'
;MKNVFEDFKKVQYEGPESDNPMAFKYYNPEEKIAGKTMEEHLKFSIAYWHTFADTGEDPFGAGTRNYPWADIKDPLDRAKAKVEGAFTFMEKLGAPYFCFHDRDVAPEGKTVAESYKNLDTIVDLIEEKMDETGIKLLWGTANMFTNPRFMNGASTSPNADIFAMAAAQVKKAMEVTKRLGGQNYVFWGGREGYETLLNTNMALEQDNLARFLEMAVDYKEKIGFDGQLLIEPKPKEPTKHQYDFDAANVIAFLRKYDLDKHFKVNLEANHATLAGHTFEHELHYARINDMLGSVDANQGDLLLGWDTDQFPTNIYTTTLAMYEILKNNGLGKGGLNFDAKVRRPSFKMEDLFYGHIAGMDAFAKGLKIANKLLEDRVLEDFVAERYSSFESGIGKKIVNKEVGLEELAEYALELGEIENHSGHQEMLEGRLNQYILNN
;
A
#
# COMPACT_ATOMS: atom_id res chain seq x y z
N MET A 1 22.87 17.80 17.10
CA MET A 1 23.35 17.81 15.70
C MET A 1 22.35 18.67 14.93
N LYS A 2 22.79 19.55 14.01
CA LYS A 2 21.84 20.37 13.24
C LYS A 2 21.04 19.45 12.31
N ASN A 3 19.72 19.55 12.33
CA ASN A 3 18.85 18.78 11.46
C ASN A 3 18.92 19.38 10.03
N VAL A 4 19.38 18.59 9.05
CA VAL A 4 19.61 19.09 7.67
C VAL A 4 18.32 19.59 7.01
N PHE A 5 17.17 19.06 7.43
CA PHE A 5 15.89 19.40 6.83
C PHE A 5 15.37 20.78 7.29
N GLU A 6 15.95 21.36 8.34
CA GLU A 6 15.61 22.73 8.79
C GLU A 6 15.92 23.79 7.73
N ASP A 7 16.95 23.54 6.90
CA ASP A 7 17.40 24.44 5.85
C ASP A 7 16.46 24.47 4.63
N PHE A 8 15.54 23.49 4.53
CA PHE A 8 14.53 23.46 3.48
C PHE A 8 13.32 24.31 3.88
N LYS A 9 12.67 24.91 2.88
CA LYS A 9 11.37 25.59 3.08
C LYS A 9 10.25 24.56 3.05
N LYS A 10 9.13 24.89 3.69
CA LYS A 10 7.91 24.08 3.56
C LYS A 10 7.43 24.15 2.11
N VAL A 11 7.24 23.00 1.47
CA VAL A 11 6.70 22.86 0.12
C VAL A 11 5.30 23.49 0.08
N GLN A 12 5.04 24.33 -0.91
CA GLN A 12 3.76 25.01 -1.10
C GLN A 12 3.15 24.60 -2.44
N TYR A 13 1.83 24.74 -2.56
CA TYR A 13 1.16 24.69 -3.85
C TYR A 13 1.38 26.01 -4.62
N GLU A 14 1.89 25.90 -5.84
CA GLU A 14 2.14 27.04 -6.74
C GLU A 14 1.35 26.95 -8.06
N GLY A 15 0.66 25.84 -8.29
CA GLY A 15 -0.18 25.63 -9.48
C GLY A 15 0.59 25.07 -10.70
N PRO A 16 -0.17 24.66 -11.74
CA PRO A 16 0.36 23.83 -12.84
C PRO A 16 1.38 24.53 -13.73
N GLU A 17 1.40 25.86 -13.74
CA GLU A 17 2.34 26.66 -14.54
C GLU A 17 3.69 26.90 -13.83
N SER A 18 3.84 26.47 -12.57
CA SER A 18 5.10 26.65 -11.81
C SER A 18 6.19 25.71 -12.32
N ASP A 19 7.40 26.25 -12.53
CA ASP A 19 8.62 25.51 -12.84
C ASP A 19 9.48 25.21 -11.60
N ASN A 20 9.07 25.67 -10.41
CA ASN A 20 9.82 25.47 -9.16
C ASN A 20 9.78 24.00 -8.72
N PRO A 21 10.89 23.22 -8.76
CA PRO A 21 10.86 21.80 -8.44
C PRO A 21 10.55 21.49 -6.96
N MET A 22 10.60 22.50 -6.07
CA MET A 22 10.29 22.40 -4.63
C MET A 22 8.89 22.95 -4.28
N ALA A 23 7.93 22.79 -5.19
CA ALA A 23 6.53 23.18 -5.02
C ALA A 23 5.58 22.15 -5.64
N PHE A 24 4.37 22.03 -5.09
CA PHE A 24 3.30 21.24 -5.69
C PHE A 24 2.64 21.98 -6.85
N LYS A 25 2.36 21.28 -7.95
CA LYS A 25 1.69 21.80 -9.15
C LYS A 25 0.23 21.42 -9.18
N TYR A 26 -0.13 20.30 -8.56
CA TYR A 26 -1.47 19.74 -8.57
C TYR A 26 -1.99 19.40 -7.18
N TYR A 27 -1.10 19.06 -6.23
CA TYR A 27 -1.52 18.83 -4.85
C TYR A 27 -1.74 20.14 -4.13
N ASN A 28 -3.01 20.51 -3.98
CA ASN A 28 -3.46 21.57 -3.09
C ASN A 28 -4.25 20.94 -1.94
N PRO A 29 -3.67 20.80 -0.72
CA PRO A 29 -4.27 20.08 0.39
C PRO A 29 -5.72 20.49 0.70
N GLU A 30 -6.03 21.79 0.57
CA GLU A 30 -7.32 22.40 0.90
C GLU A 30 -8.34 22.39 -0.26
N GLU A 31 -7.92 22.06 -1.49
CA GLU A 31 -8.83 22.00 -2.64
C GLU A 31 -9.86 20.90 -2.43
N LYS A 32 -11.15 21.22 -2.60
CA LYS A 32 -12.24 20.25 -2.44
C LYS A 32 -12.58 19.57 -3.76
N ILE A 33 -12.55 18.23 -3.76
CA ILE A 33 -12.97 17.36 -4.86
C ILE A 33 -14.04 16.42 -4.30
N ALA A 34 -15.17 16.23 -4.99
CA ALA A 34 -16.28 15.39 -4.50
C ALA A 34 -16.69 15.65 -3.03
N GLY A 35 -16.62 16.91 -2.57
CA GLY A 35 -17.01 17.32 -1.21
C GLY A 35 -15.99 17.10 -0.09
N LYS A 36 -14.83 16.48 -0.34
CA LYS A 36 -13.71 16.34 0.63
C LYS A 36 -12.48 17.09 0.15
N THR A 37 -11.59 17.48 1.05
CA THR A 37 -10.30 18.09 0.65
C THR A 37 -9.39 17.04 0.00
N MET A 38 -8.39 17.47 -0.78
CA MET A 38 -7.40 16.54 -1.34
C MET A 38 -6.66 15.79 -0.23
N GLU A 39 -6.32 16.46 0.87
CA GLU A 39 -5.67 15.81 2.02
C GLU A 39 -6.53 14.67 2.59
N GLU A 40 -7.86 14.88 2.71
CA GLU A 40 -8.81 13.88 3.21
C GLU A 40 -8.98 12.67 2.27
N HIS A 41 -8.91 12.90 0.96
CA HIS A 41 -8.97 11.83 -0.05
C HIS A 41 -7.68 11.01 -0.09
N LEU A 42 -6.54 11.71 -0.15
CA LEU A 42 -5.25 11.12 -0.49
C LEU A 42 -4.56 10.53 0.74
N LYS A 43 -4.69 11.20 1.90
CA LYS A 43 -4.09 10.79 3.18
C LYS A 43 -2.65 10.32 3.02
N PHE A 44 -1.85 11.14 2.33
CA PHE A 44 -0.49 10.75 1.97
C PHE A 44 0.32 10.37 3.20
N SER A 45 1.04 9.25 3.09
CA SER A 45 1.91 8.72 4.13
C SER A 45 3.32 8.53 3.60
N ILE A 46 4.30 8.74 4.49
CA ILE A 46 5.73 8.56 4.20
C ILE A 46 6.21 7.22 4.75
N ALA A 47 6.77 6.38 3.88
CA ALA A 47 7.42 5.14 4.26
C ALA A 47 8.75 5.43 4.97
N TYR A 48 8.83 5.07 6.25
CA TYR A 48 10.01 5.38 7.05
C TYR A 48 11.26 4.61 6.59
N TRP A 49 11.11 3.35 6.14
CA TRP A 49 12.21 2.51 5.67
C TRP A 49 12.91 3.12 4.46
N HIS A 50 12.19 3.42 3.39
CA HIS A 50 12.80 3.99 2.18
C HIS A 50 13.30 5.42 2.36
N THR A 51 12.58 6.24 3.13
CA THR A 51 12.91 7.66 3.23
C THR A 51 14.09 7.91 4.17
N PHE A 52 14.19 7.15 5.26
CA PHE A 52 15.14 7.47 6.35
C PHE A 52 16.09 6.32 6.73
N ALA A 53 15.85 5.08 6.27
CA ALA A 53 16.70 3.93 6.58
C ALA A 53 17.45 3.36 5.37
N ASP A 54 16.89 3.47 4.17
CA ASP A 54 17.51 2.95 2.95
C ASP A 54 18.75 3.78 2.54
N THR A 55 19.91 3.14 2.56
CA THR A 55 21.19 3.78 2.21
C THR A 55 21.51 3.73 0.71
N GLY A 56 20.63 3.16 -0.11
CA GLY A 56 20.85 2.97 -1.55
C GLY A 56 21.78 1.79 -1.87
N GLU A 57 21.90 0.84 -0.96
CA GLU A 57 22.58 -0.44 -1.20
C GLU A 57 21.74 -1.29 -2.17
N ASP A 58 22.41 -2.03 -3.05
CA ASP A 58 21.80 -3.01 -3.93
C ASP A 58 22.64 -4.30 -3.95
N PRO A 59 22.18 -5.41 -4.55
CA PRO A 59 22.92 -6.67 -4.56
C PRO A 59 24.33 -6.62 -5.17
N PHE A 60 24.70 -5.53 -5.84
CA PHE A 60 25.94 -5.38 -6.60
C PHE A 60 26.82 -4.22 -6.11
N GLY A 61 26.41 -3.45 -5.11
CA GLY A 61 27.18 -2.29 -4.66
C GLY A 61 26.75 -1.72 -3.31
N ALA A 62 27.72 -1.14 -2.61
CA ALA A 62 27.50 -0.47 -1.33
C ALA A 62 26.55 0.74 -1.45
N GLY A 63 25.99 1.16 -0.31
CA GLY A 63 25.12 2.32 -0.21
C GLY A 63 25.75 3.62 -0.73
N THR A 64 24.92 4.47 -1.32
CA THR A 64 25.31 5.76 -1.92
C THR A 64 24.81 6.97 -1.13
N ARG A 65 23.86 6.78 -0.20
CA ARG A 65 23.23 7.86 0.55
C ARG A 65 23.90 8.04 1.90
N ASN A 66 24.33 9.27 2.17
CA ASN A 66 24.91 9.66 3.45
C ASN A 66 23.89 10.50 4.23
N TYR A 67 23.10 9.84 5.08
CA TYR A 67 22.20 10.55 5.97
C TYR A 67 22.99 11.35 7.04
N PRO A 68 22.47 12.50 7.50
CA PRO A 68 23.15 13.32 8.52
C PRO A 68 23.44 12.56 9.82
N TRP A 69 22.59 11.59 10.17
CA TRP A 69 22.74 10.76 11.37
C TRP A 69 23.66 9.55 11.18
N ALA A 70 24.19 9.29 9.98
CA ALA A 70 24.94 8.07 9.68
C ALA A 70 26.18 7.87 10.57
N ASP A 71 26.87 8.97 10.91
CA ASP A 71 28.11 8.95 11.71
C ASP A 71 27.87 8.79 13.23
N ILE A 72 26.62 8.81 13.68
CA ILE A 72 26.29 8.60 15.11
C ILE A 72 26.58 7.13 15.45
N LYS A 73 27.51 6.91 16.39
CA LYS A 73 28.00 5.57 16.74
C LYS A 73 27.02 4.75 17.55
N ASP A 74 26.36 5.37 18.52
CA ASP A 74 25.34 4.68 19.32
C ASP A 74 24.07 4.46 18.47
N PRO A 75 23.61 3.21 18.28
CA PRO A 75 22.46 2.94 17.43
C PRO A 75 21.16 3.59 17.92
N LEU A 76 21.00 3.77 19.23
CA LEU A 76 19.78 4.36 19.79
C LEU A 76 19.79 5.88 19.64
N ASP A 77 20.93 6.54 19.85
CA ASP A 77 21.07 7.97 19.57
C ASP A 77 20.95 8.27 18.06
N ARG A 78 21.42 7.36 17.20
CA ARG A 78 21.20 7.43 15.75
C ARG A 78 19.71 7.38 15.42
N ALA A 79 18.97 6.46 16.04
CA ALA A 79 17.53 6.34 15.86
C ALA A 79 16.79 7.60 16.31
N LYS A 80 17.16 8.21 17.46
CA LYS A 80 16.58 9.50 17.90
C LYS A 80 16.83 10.61 16.88
N ALA A 81 18.06 10.76 16.39
CA ALA A 81 18.39 11.77 15.38
C ALA A 81 17.63 11.55 14.06
N LYS A 82 17.36 10.29 13.71
CA LYS A 82 16.53 9.93 12.55
C LYS A 82 15.07 10.30 12.75
N VAL A 83 14.50 10.12 13.95
CA VAL A 83 13.13 10.59 14.28
C VAL A 83 13.02 12.11 14.13
N GLU A 84 13.96 12.88 14.69
CA GLU A 84 14.00 14.34 14.52
C GLU A 84 14.05 14.74 13.03
N GLY A 85 14.94 14.11 12.26
CA GLY A 85 15.03 14.32 10.82
C GLY A 85 13.74 13.99 10.08
N ALA A 86 13.12 12.86 10.42
CA ALA A 86 11.91 12.37 9.78
C ALA A 86 10.74 13.34 9.98
N PHE A 87 10.45 13.76 11.21
CA PHE A 87 9.34 14.68 11.47
C PHE A 87 9.56 16.05 10.83
N THR A 88 10.78 16.60 10.88
CA THR A 88 11.07 17.84 10.15
C THR A 88 10.89 17.67 8.64
N PHE A 89 11.34 16.57 8.03
CA PHE A 89 11.10 16.31 6.61
C PHE A 89 9.60 16.28 6.28
N MET A 90 8.82 15.53 7.07
CA MET A 90 7.38 15.37 6.85
C MET A 90 6.61 16.69 7.03
N GLU A 91 6.96 17.50 8.03
CA GLU A 91 6.39 18.84 8.21
C GLU A 91 6.69 19.78 7.03
N LYS A 92 7.94 19.74 6.53
CA LYS A 92 8.36 20.54 5.38
C LYS A 92 7.69 20.07 4.10
N LEU A 93 7.49 18.77 3.93
CA LEU A 93 6.75 18.23 2.80
C LEU A 93 5.24 18.52 2.90
N GLY A 94 4.70 18.58 4.12
CA GLY A 94 3.25 18.67 4.36
C GLY A 94 2.54 17.32 4.32
N ALA A 95 3.23 16.24 4.73
CA ALA A 95 2.64 14.90 4.78
C ALA A 95 1.88 14.69 6.10
N PRO A 96 0.58 14.33 6.08
CA PRO A 96 -0.22 14.15 7.29
C PRO A 96 0.04 12.82 8.02
N TYR A 97 0.59 11.82 7.32
CA TYR A 97 0.82 10.49 7.89
C TYR A 97 2.23 9.93 7.64
N PHE A 98 2.58 8.89 8.39
CA PHE A 98 3.73 8.02 8.13
C PHE A 98 3.42 6.55 8.44
N CYS A 99 4.28 5.67 7.94
CA CYS A 99 4.27 4.23 8.18
C CYS A 99 5.65 3.75 8.62
N PHE A 100 5.74 2.72 9.46
CA PHE A 100 7.04 2.15 9.86
C PHE A 100 7.00 0.66 10.18
N HIS A 101 8.12 -0.03 9.95
CA HIS A 101 8.42 -1.27 10.66
C HIS A 101 9.12 -0.97 11.98
N ASP A 102 8.83 -1.77 13.00
CA ASP A 102 9.48 -1.68 14.32
C ASP A 102 11.02 -1.61 14.26
N ARG A 103 11.66 -2.33 13.32
CA ARG A 103 13.12 -2.32 13.10
C ARG A 103 13.63 -1.12 12.31
N ASP A 104 12.76 -0.36 11.66
CA ASP A 104 13.16 0.86 10.97
C ASP A 104 13.37 1.98 11.98
N VAL A 105 12.50 2.09 12.98
CA VAL A 105 12.54 3.17 13.96
C VAL A 105 13.53 2.89 15.09
N ALA A 106 13.69 1.64 15.51
CA ALA A 106 14.53 1.29 16.65
C ALA A 106 15.51 0.14 16.38
N PRO A 107 16.74 0.19 16.93
CA PRO A 107 17.70 -0.88 16.77
C PRO A 107 17.31 -2.13 17.56
N GLU A 108 17.52 -3.30 16.97
CA GLU A 108 17.36 -4.58 17.66
C GLU A 108 18.41 -4.73 18.77
N GLY A 109 17.98 -5.19 19.95
CA GLY A 109 18.86 -5.52 21.07
C GLY A 109 19.40 -6.95 20.99
N LYS A 110 20.21 -7.36 21.97
CA LYS A 110 20.74 -8.73 22.06
C LYS A 110 19.68 -9.74 22.52
N THR A 111 18.60 -9.26 23.11
CA THR A 111 17.48 -10.05 23.60
C THR A 111 16.15 -9.39 23.22
N VAL A 112 15.06 -10.15 23.20
CA VAL A 112 13.72 -9.61 22.96
C VAL A 112 13.39 -8.47 23.93
N ALA A 113 13.75 -8.62 25.22
CA ALA A 113 13.51 -7.59 26.24
C ALA A 113 14.29 -6.29 25.96
N GLU A 114 15.53 -6.40 25.48
CA GLU A 114 16.33 -5.24 25.09
C GLU A 114 15.76 -4.58 23.83
N SER A 115 15.32 -5.35 22.83
CA SER A 115 14.63 -4.82 21.64
C SER A 115 13.34 -4.08 22.02
N TYR A 116 12.56 -4.60 22.97
CA TYR A 116 11.37 -3.92 23.47
C TYR A 116 11.72 -2.58 24.13
N LYS A 117 12.75 -2.55 24.98
CA LYS A 117 13.19 -1.33 25.64
C LYS A 117 13.69 -0.26 24.65
N ASN A 118 14.44 -0.68 23.63
CA ASN A 118 14.91 0.22 22.58
C ASN A 118 13.73 0.80 21.80
N LEU A 119 12.77 -0.04 21.42
CA LEU A 119 11.57 0.41 20.72
C LEU A 119 10.75 1.37 21.58
N ASP A 120 10.50 1.05 22.86
CA ASP A 120 9.77 1.93 23.77
C ASP A 120 10.43 3.31 23.88
N THR A 121 11.77 3.36 23.98
CA THR A 121 12.51 4.63 24.06
C THR A 121 12.31 5.49 22.82
N ILE A 122 12.27 4.89 21.63
CA ILE A 122 12.05 5.63 20.38
C ILE A 122 10.58 6.01 20.22
N VAL A 123 9.66 5.15 20.64
CA VAL A 123 8.21 5.40 20.59
C VAL A 123 7.83 6.57 21.49
N ASP A 124 8.45 6.72 22.65
CA ASP A 124 8.26 7.90 23.52
C ASP A 124 8.58 9.20 22.75
N LEU A 125 9.66 9.22 21.99
CA LEU A 125 10.04 10.39 21.17
C LEU A 125 9.13 10.58 19.96
N ILE A 126 8.70 9.50 19.30
CA ILE A 126 7.76 9.58 18.18
C ILE A 126 6.42 10.15 18.66
N GLU A 127 5.92 9.71 19.81
CA GLU A 127 4.69 10.22 20.42
C GLU A 127 4.79 11.73 20.70
N GLU A 128 5.90 12.19 21.30
CA GLU A 128 6.18 13.62 21.50
C GLU A 128 6.16 14.40 20.18
N LYS A 129 6.82 13.89 19.14
CA LYS A 129 6.86 14.55 17.83
C LYS A 129 5.50 14.56 17.11
N MET A 130 4.69 13.52 17.28
CA MET A 130 3.32 13.49 16.76
C MET A 130 2.46 14.56 17.45
N ASP A 131 2.60 14.74 18.77
CA ASP A 131 1.90 15.79 19.50
C ASP A 131 2.34 17.20 19.10
N GLU A 132 3.65 17.41 18.84
CA GLU A 132 4.20 18.70 18.39
C GLU A 132 3.72 19.10 16.99
N THR A 133 3.66 18.13 16.07
CA THR A 133 3.49 18.39 14.63
C THR A 133 2.07 18.12 14.12
N GLY A 134 1.29 17.31 14.84
CA GLY A 134 -0.02 16.82 14.41
C GLY A 134 0.03 15.71 13.36
N ILE A 135 1.23 15.26 12.96
CA ILE A 135 1.43 14.13 12.04
C ILE A 135 0.97 12.84 12.73
N LYS A 136 0.35 11.94 11.96
CA LYS A 136 -0.30 10.73 12.49
C LYS A 136 0.33 9.45 11.96
N LEU A 137 0.17 8.36 12.70
CA LEU A 137 0.53 7.03 12.22
C LEU A 137 -0.59 6.47 11.33
N LEU A 138 -0.31 6.19 10.05
CA LEU A 138 -1.28 5.48 9.21
C LEU A 138 -1.29 4.01 9.59
N TRP A 139 -0.12 3.38 9.65
CA TRP A 139 0.03 2.02 10.16
C TRP A 139 1.44 1.72 10.64
N GLY A 140 1.54 0.76 11.56
CA GLY A 140 2.81 0.12 11.89
C GLY A 140 2.80 -1.35 11.47
N THR A 141 3.99 -1.94 11.44
CA THR A 141 4.18 -3.36 11.08
C THR A 141 5.45 -3.91 11.77
N ALA A 142 5.67 -5.22 11.66
CA ALA A 142 6.86 -5.89 12.15
C ALA A 142 7.76 -6.34 10.99
N ASN A 143 9.03 -5.94 11.00
CA ASN A 143 10.00 -6.47 10.03
C ASN A 143 10.42 -7.88 10.45
N MET A 144 9.76 -8.88 9.86
CA MET A 144 10.01 -10.30 10.11
C MET A 144 10.74 -10.97 8.93
N PHE A 145 11.60 -10.23 8.23
CA PHE A 145 12.21 -10.69 6.98
C PHE A 145 13.69 -10.31 6.79
N THR A 146 14.18 -9.27 7.46
CA THR A 146 15.58 -8.84 7.33
C THR A 146 16.53 -9.65 8.20
N ASN A 147 16.15 -9.98 9.46
CA ASN A 147 17.04 -10.69 10.36
C ASN A 147 17.31 -12.14 9.87
N PRO A 148 18.55 -12.66 9.94
CA PRO A 148 18.88 -14.02 9.51
C PRO A 148 18.01 -15.13 10.10
N ARG A 149 17.43 -14.92 11.29
CA ARG A 149 16.53 -15.90 11.93
C ARG A 149 15.29 -16.23 11.09
N PHE A 150 14.87 -15.30 10.23
CA PHE A 150 13.67 -15.43 9.39
C PHE A 150 13.97 -15.97 7.99
N MET A 151 15.19 -16.44 7.71
CA MET A 151 15.58 -16.90 6.37
C MET A 151 14.69 -18.01 5.80
N ASN A 152 14.05 -18.80 6.67
CA ASN A 152 13.14 -19.90 6.30
C ASN A 152 11.66 -19.58 6.64
N GLY A 153 11.28 -18.31 6.70
CA GLY A 153 9.93 -17.90 7.11
C GLY A 153 9.83 -17.44 8.56
N ALA A 154 8.74 -16.76 8.88
CA ALA A 154 8.43 -16.25 10.21
C ALA A 154 7.33 -17.11 10.84
N SER A 155 6.06 -16.87 10.51
CA SER A 155 4.96 -17.76 10.87
C SER A 155 4.93 -19.04 10.03
N THR A 156 5.51 -19.01 8.82
CA THR A 156 5.66 -20.20 7.98
C THR A 156 6.97 -20.95 8.23
N SER A 157 7.72 -20.59 9.28
CA SER A 157 8.99 -21.24 9.59
C SER A 157 8.81 -22.73 9.89
N PRO A 158 9.70 -23.62 9.40
CA PRO A 158 9.74 -25.01 9.86
C PRO A 158 10.27 -25.13 11.30
N ASN A 159 10.67 -24.03 11.95
CA ASN A 159 11.12 -23.99 13.33
C ASN A 159 10.11 -23.23 14.22
N ALA A 160 9.48 -23.95 15.16
CA ALA A 160 8.50 -23.38 16.09
C ALA A 160 9.04 -22.25 16.99
N ASP A 161 10.34 -22.24 17.28
CA ASP A 161 10.95 -21.15 18.06
C ASP A 161 10.95 -19.83 17.26
N ILE A 162 11.08 -19.90 15.92
CA ILE A 162 11.01 -18.73 15.05
C ILE A 162 9.58 -18.20 14.96
N PHE A 163 8.59 -19.09 14.91
CA PHE A 163 7.17 -18.71 15.04
C PHE A 163 6.93 -17.91 16.33
N ALA A 164 7.44 -18.38 17.47
CA ALA A 164 7.31 -17.69 18.74
C ALA A 164 8.02 -16.32 18.76
N MET A 165 9.19 -16.21 18.12
CA MET A 165 9.91 -14.94 17.97
C MET A 165 9.15 -13.93 17.10
N ALA A 166 8.56 -14.39 15.99
CA ALA A 166 7.69 -13.58 15.13
C ALA A 166 6.47 -13.07 15.91
N ALA A 167 5.82 -13.94 16.68
CA ALA A 167 4.65 -13.58 17.50
C ALA A 167 5.00 -12.54 18.57
N ALA A 168 6.16 -12.68 19.22
CA ALA A 168 6.66 -11.70 20.18
C ALA A 168 6.91 -10.32 19.51
N GLN A 169 7.38 -10.30 18.27
CA GLN A 169 7.61 -9.07 17.53
C GLN A 169 6.29 -8.40 17.12
N VAL A 170 5.35 -9.14 16.54
CA VAL A 170 4.01 -8.63 16.16
C VAL A 170 3.24 -8.12 17.36
N LYS A 171 3.25 -8.85 18.48
CA LYS A 171 2.63 -8.41 19.74
C LYS A 171 3.09 -7.01 20.13
N LYS A 172 4.41 -6.79 20.15
CA LYS A 172 4.99 -5.51 20.58
C LYS A 172 4.75 -4.40 19.55
N ALA A 173 4.93 -4.70 18.26
CA ALA A 173 4.68 -3.74 17.19
C ALA A 173 3.22 -3.28 17.22
N MET A 174 2.25 -4.18 17.39
CA MET A 174 0.83 -3.86 17.49
C MET A 174 0.48 -3.00 18.73
N GLU A 175 1.10 -3.27 19.88
CA GLU A 175 0.97 -2.43 21.08
C GLU A 175 1.43 -0.99 20.82
N VAL A 176 2.57 -0.85 20.15
CA VAL A 176 3.13 0.46 19.79
C VAL A 176 2.26 1.15 18.76
N THR A 177 1.80 0.44 17.73
CA THR A 177 0.87 0.99 16.73
C THR A 177 -0.40 1.49 17.40
N LYS A 178 -0.96 0.73 18.35
CA LYS A 178 -2.11 1.19 19.14
C LYS A 178 -1.77 2.43 19.95
N ARG A 179 -0.64 2.44 20.67
CA ARG A 179 -0.19 3.56 21.51
C ARG A 179 -0.12 4.86 20.70
N LEU A 180 0.46 4.79 19.51
CA LEU A 180 0.63 5.92 18.58
C LEU A 180 -0.65 6.23 17.77
N GLY A 181 -1.79 5.60 18.08
CA GLY A 181 -3.06 5.89 17.39
C GLY A 181 -3.10 5.46 15.92
N GLY A 182 -2.33 4.43 15.54
CA GLY A 182 -2.28 3.88 14.19
C GLY A 182 -3.65 3.49 13.67
N GLN A 183 -3.96 3.84 12.42
CA GLN A 183 -5.26 3.56 11.81
C GLN A 183 -5.38 2.12 11.30
N ASN A 184 -4.24 1.49 10.99
CA ASN A 184 -4.16 0.12 10.49
C ASN A 184 -2.92 -0.60 11.05
N TYR A 185 -2.83 -1.91 10.85
CA TYR A 185 -1.63 -2.72 11.09
C TYR A 185 -1.43 -3.69 9.92
N VAL A 186 -0.24 -3.68 9.33
CA VAL A 186 0.04 -4.40 8.07
C VAL A 186 0.81 -5.70 8.33
N PHE A 187 0.54 -6.71 7.52
CA PHE A 187 1.33 -7.92 7.37
C PHE A 187 1.77 -8.05 5.91
N TRP A 188 3.06 -7.81 5.66
CA TRP A 188 3.70 -8.18 4.40
C TRP A 188 4.53 -9.44 4.61
N GLY A 189 4.19 -10.50 3.88
CA GLY A 189 4.76 -11.83 4.03
C GLY A 189 6.13 -12.02 3.39
N GLY A 190 7.09 -11.10 3.59
CA GLY A 190 8.36 -11.10 2.84
C GLY A 190 9.18 -12.40 2.91
N ARG A 191 8.98 -13.25 3.95
CA ARG A 191 9.55 -14.62 4.01
C ARG A 191 8.49 -15.71 4.12
N GLU A 192 7.21 -15.36 4.06
CA GLU A 192 6.06 -16.25 4.20
C GLU A 192 5.74 -16.88 2.83
N GLY A 193 6.57 -17.83 2.46
CA GLY A 193 6.58 -18.48 1.15
C GLY A 193 7.66 -19.55 1.10
N TYR A 194 8.09 -19.91 -0.10
CA TYR A 194 9.14 -20.92 -0.26
C TYR A 194 10.18 -20.54 -1.31
N GLU A 195 11.37 -21.15 -1.20
CA GLU A 195 12.37 -21.18 -2.27
C GLU A 195 12.26 -22.46 -3.12
N THR A 196 11.90 -23.60 -2.53
CA THR A 196 11.73 -24.87 -3.24
C THR A 196 10.63 -25.72 -2.62
N LEU A 197 9.74 -26.27 -3.45
CA LEU A 197 8.69 -27.19 -2.96
C LEU A 197 9.24 -28.50 -2.39
N LEU A 198 10.49 -28.85 -2.70
CA LEU A 198 11.09 -30.14 -2.28
C LEU A 198 11.26 -30.28 -0.76
N ASN A 199 11.33 -29.16 -0.03
CA ASN A 199 11.46 -29.14 1.43
C ASN A 199 10.33 -28.37 2.13
N THR A 200 9.26 -28.02 1.41
CA THR A 200 8.16 -27.20 1.91
C THR A 200 6.92 -28.05 2.12
N ASN A 201 6.40 -28.06 3.35
CA ASN A 201 5.06 -28.57 3.62
C ASN A 201 4.07 -27.40 3.54
N MET A 202 3.67 -27.04 2.32
CA MET A 202 2.87 -25.85 2.06
C MET A 202 1.54 -25.84 2.82
N ALA A 203 0.91 -27.01 3.01
CA ALA A 203 -0.33 -27.10 3.78
C ALA A 203 -0.11 -26.71 5.26
N LEU A 204 0.93 -27.26 5.88
CA LEU A 204 1.26 -26.93 7.28
C LEU A 204 1.66 -25.46 7.44
N GLU A 205 2.45 -24.93 6.51
CA GLU A 205 2.89 -23.53 6.54
C GLU A 205 1.71 -22.57 6.41
N GLN A 206 0.78 -22.80 5.47
CA GLN A 206 -0.43 -21.99 5.35
C GLN A 206 -1.36 -22.13 6.56
N ASP A 207 -1.50 -23.34 7.14
CA ASP A 207 -2.25 -23.52 8.39
C ASP A 207 -1.60 -22.74 9.55
N ASN A 208 -0.27 -22.68 9.61
CA ASN A 208 0.44 -21.92 10.64
C ASN A 208 0.31 -20.40 10.44
N LEU A 209 0.40 -19.93 9.19
CA LEU A 209 0.14 -18.52 8.87
C LEU A 209 -1.28 -18.13 9.31
N ALA A 210 -2.28 -18.98 9.05
CA ALA A 210 -3.65 -18.74 9.51
C ALA A 210 -3.75 -18.65 11.03
N ARG A 211 -3.19 -19.64 11.76
CA ARG A 211 -3.13 -19.61 13.24
C ARG A 211 -2.45 -18.35 13.77
N PHE A 212 -1.40 -17.89 13.09
CA PHE A 212 -0.68 -16.68 13.48
C PHE A 212 -1.54 -15.42 13.32
N LEU A 213 -2.27 -15.31 12.20
CA LEU A 213 -3.18 -14.20 11.94
C LEU A 213 -4.41 -14.23 12.86
N GLU A 214 -4.95 -15.41 13.18
CA GLU A 214 -5.98 -15.60 14.23
C GLU A 214 -5.48 -15.07 15.58
N MET A 215 -4.26 -15.46 16.00
CA MET A 215 -3.66 -14.93 17.24
C MET A 215 -3.49 -13.41 17.21
N ALA A 216 -3.19 -12.83 16.05
CA ALA A 216 -3.09 -11.38 15.90
C ALA A 216 -4.46 -10.68 16.03
N VAL A 217 -5.52 -11.29 15.49
CA VAL A 217 -6.91 -10.83 15.67
C VAL A 217 -7.30 -10.89 17.14
N ASP A 218 -7.11 -12.03 17.80
CA ASP A 218 -7.39 -12.21 19.22
C ASP A 218 -6.64 -11.18 20.07
N TYR A 219 -5.37 -10.94 19.74
CA TYR A 219 -4.56 -9.98 20.47
C TYR A 219 -5.01 -8.54 20.25
N LYS A 220 -5.33 -8.16 19.01
CA LYS A 220 -5.93 -6.87 18.65
C LYS A 220 -7.16 -6.60 19.49
N GLU A 221 -8.08 -7.57 19.60
CA GLU A 221 -9.30 -7.45 20.41
C GLU A 221 -8.96 -7.34 21.90
N LYS A 222 -8.08 -8.20 22.40
CA LYS A 222 -7.64 -8.21 23.81
C LYS A 222 -7.06 -6.88 24.25
N ILE A 223 -6.27 -6.23 23.41
CA ILE A 223 -5.70 -4.92 23.72
C ILE A 223 -6.64 -3.77 23.35
N GLY A 224 -7.78 -4.02 22.71
CA GLY A 224 -8.71 -2.98 22.25
C GLY A 224 -8.11 -2.08 21.17
N PHE A 225 -7.37 -2.66 20.22
CA PHE A 225 -6.91 -1.94 19.03
C PHE A 225 -8.02 -1.94 17.97
N ASP A 226 -8.46 -0.74 17.57
CA ASP A 226 -9.56 -0.57 16.59
C ASP A 226 -9.07 -0.45 15.14
N GLY A 227 -7.76 -0.39 14.88
CA GLY A 227 -7.24 -0.24 13.52
C GLY A 227 -7.54 -1.43 12.61
N GLN A 228 -7.61 -1.21 11.29
CA GLN A 228 -7.85 -2.30 10.32
C GLN A 228 -6.60 -3.20 10.22
N LEU A 229 -6.76 -4.52 10.20
CA LEU A 229 -5.66 -5.41 9.84
C LEU A 229 -5.57 -5.53 8.32
N LEU A 230 -4.36 -5.49 7.77
CA LEU A 230 -4.12 -5.48 6.34
C LEU A 230 -3.12 -6.57 5.96
N ILE A 231 -3.42 -7.33 4.91
CA ILE A 231 -2.44 -8.18 4.23
C ILE A 231 -1.96 -7.45 2.98
N GLU A 232 -0.66 -7.44 2.75
CA GLU A 232 -0.05 -6.79 1.58
C GLU A 232 0.42 -7.85 0.58
N PRO A 233 -0.31 -8.04 -0.54
CA PRO A 233 0.03 -9.09 -1.49
C PRO A 233 1.33 -8.78 -2.24
N LYS A 234 2.13 -9.82 -2.48
CA LYS A 234 3.29 -9.82 -3.39
C LYS A 234 3.51 -11.23 -3.93
N PRO A 235 3.85 -11.42 -5.21
CA PRO A 235 3.93 -12.75 -5.81
C PRO A 235 5.20 -13.53 -5.44
N LYS A 236 6.30 -12.82 -5.19
CA LYS A 236 7.67 -13.33 -5.05
C LYS A 236 8.59 -12.21 -4.56
N GLU A 237 9.87 -12.52 -4.39
CA GLU A 237 10.93 -11.60 -3.99
C GLU A 237 10.78 -11.09 -2.55
N PRO A 238 11.58 -11.61 -1.60
CA PRO A 238 12.77 -12.46 -1.80
C PRO A 238 12.47 -13.96 -1.96
N THR A 239 11.25 -14.43 -1.73
CA THR A 239 10.90 -15.85 -1.93
C THR A 239 10.77 -16.18 -3.43
N LYS A 240 10.83 -17.47 -3.78
CA LYS A 240 10.49 -17.92 -5.15
C LYS A 240 8.99 -17.76 -5.41
N HIS A 241 8.19 -18.05 -4.39
CA HIS A 241 6.74 -17.91 -4.36
C HIS A 241 6.34 -17.47 -2.96
N GLN A 242 5.67 -16.33 -2.87
CA GLN A 242 5.07 -15.84 -1.63
C GLN A 242 3.59 -16.24 -1.62
N TYR A 243 3.07 -16.65 -0.46
CA TYR A 243 1.74 -17.27 -0.36
C TYR A 243 0.61 -16.28 -0.66
N ASP A 244 0.76 -15.06 -0.15
CA ASP A 244 -0.03 -13.86 -0.37
C ASP A 244 0.25 -13.26 -1.77
N PHE A 245 0.06 -14.06 -2.82
CA PHE A 245 0.55 -13.78 -4.17
C PHE A 245 -0.03 -12.51 -4.83
N ASP A 246 -1.35 -12.36 -4.78
CA ASP A 246 -2.14 -11.24 -5.30
C ASP A 246 -3.43 -11.10 -4.46
N ALA A 247 -4.28 -10.12 -4.77
CA ALA A 247 -5.52 -9.88 -4.05
C ALA A 247 -6.45 -11.11 -4.05
N ALA A 248 -6.53 -11.85 -5.16
CA ALA A 248 -7.39 -13.02 -5.28
C ALA A 248 -6.90 -14.17 -4.38
N ASN A 249 -5.61 -14.44 -4.39
CA ASN A 249 -4.98 -15.45 -3.54
C ASN A 249 -5.17 -15.12 -2.05
N VAL A 250 -4.96 -13.85 -1.66
CA VAL A 250 -5.18 -13.40 -0.29
C VAL A 250 -6.63 -13.56 0.11
N ILE A 251 -7.59 -13.13 -0.72
CA ILE A 251 -9.02 -13.24 -0.42
C ILE A 251 -9.44 -14.72 -0.32
N ALA A 252 -8.92 -15.60 -1.17
CA ALA A 252 -9.18 -17.04 -1.09
C ALA A 252 -8.63 -17.64 0.22
N PHE A 253 -7.42 -17.27 0.61
CA PHE A 253 -6.81 -17.69 1.88
C PHE A 253 -7.65 -17.22 3.07
N LEU A 254 -7.99 -15.92 3.12
CA LEU A 254 -8.76 -15.34 4.22
C LEU A 254 -10.14 -16.00 4.35
N ARG A 255 -10.84 -16.25 3.24
CA ARG A 255 -12.14 -16.96 3.25
C ARG A 255 -12.02 -18.41 3.70
N LYS A 256 -10.94 -19.11 3.32
CA LYS A 256 -10.71 -20.51 3.73
C LYS A 256 -10.57 -20.65 5.26
N TYR A 257 -9.96 -19.66 5.91
CA TYR A 257 -9.69 -19.65 7.34
C TYR A 257 -10.60 -18.69 8.13
N ASP A 258 -11.71 -18.24 7.56
CA ASP A 258 -12.70 -17.35 8.20
C ASP A 258 -12.12 -16.02 8.74
N LEU A 259 -11.05 -15.50 8.11
CA LEU A 259 -10.36 -14.26 8.49
C LEU A 259 -10.79 -13.03 7.67
N ASP A 260 -11.61 -13.21 6.63
CA ASP A 260 -12.03 -12.16 5.69
C ASP A 260 -12.84 -11.02 6.33
N LYS A 261 -13.40 -11.24 7.52
CA LYS A 261 -14.10 -10.20 8.30
C LYS A 261 -13.16 -9.29 9.09
N HIS A 262 -11.92 -9.72 9.30
CA HIS A 262 -10.94 -9.02 10.15
C HIS A 262 -9.88 -8.31 9.32
N PHE A 263 -9.64 -8.76 8.09
CA PHE A 263 -8.58 -8.28 7.22
C PHE A 263 -9.14 -7.60 5.97
N LYS A 264 -8.35 -6.67 5.44
CA LYS A 264 -8.47 -6.10 4.09
C LYS A 264 -7.11 -6.19 3.41
N VAL A 265 -7.00 -5.76 2.15
CA VAL A 265 -5.72 -5.71 1.44
C VAL A 265 -5.10 -4.32 1.46
N ASN A 266 -3.79 -4.27 1.63
CA ASN A 266 -2.92 -3.13 1.29
C ASN A 266 -2.33 -3.41 -0.10
N LEU A 267 -2.72 -2.65 -1.12
CA LEU A 267 -2.29 -2.95 -2.50
C LEU A 267 -1.16 -2.05 -2.94
N GLU A 268 -0.09 -2.66 -3.44
CA GLU A 268 1.05 -1.96 -3.99
C GLU A 268 1.10 -2.12 -5.52
N ALA A 269 1.39 -1.03 -6.23
CA ALA A 269 1.42 -1.03 -7.69
C ALA A 269 2.57 -1.88 -8.26
N ASN A 270 3.78 -1.79 -7.70
CA ASN A 270 4.90 -2.62 -8.18
C ASN A 270 4.63 -4.11 -7.91
N HIS A 271 4.07 -4.48 -6.75
CA HIS A 271 3.67 -5.86 -6.47
C HIS A 271 2.60 -6.39 -7.44
N ALA A 272 1.57 -5.60 -7.73
CA ALA A 272 0.51 -5.96 -8.70
C ALA A 272 1.11 -6.30 -10.08
N THR A 273 1.95 -5.39 -10.60
CA THR A 273 2.61 -5.60 -11.90
C THR A 273 3.60 -6.75 -11.91
N LEU A 274 4.30 -7.00 -10.81
CA LEU A 274 5.18 -8.16 -10.66
C LEU A 274 4.40 -9.50 -10.67
N ALA A 275 3.12 -9.47 -10.27
CA ALA A 275 2.20 -10.61 -10.30
C ALA A 275 1.60 -10.84 -11.70
N GLY A 276 1.80 -9.91 -12.63
CA GLY A 276 1.24 -9.96 -13.98
C GLY A 276 -0.11 -9.25 -14.11
N HIS A 277 -0.50 -8.43 -13.14
CA HIS A 277 -1.74 -7.66 -13.13
C HIS A 277 -1.47 -6.17 -13.29
N THR A 278 -2.42 -5.41 -13.83
CA THR A 278 -2.35 -3.95 -13.72
C THR A 278 -2.72 -3.51 -12.30
N PHE A 279 -2.30 -2.31 -11.90
CA PHE A 279 -2.60 -1.83 -10.56
C PHE A 279 -4.12 -1.61 -10.36
N GLU A 280 -4.79 -1.05 -11.38
CA GLU A 280 -6.24 -0.86 -11.36
C GLU A 280 -7.03 -2.18 -11.38
N HIS A 281 -6.46 -3.27 -11.91
CA HIS A 281 -7.07 -4.60 -11.80
C HIS A 281 -7.18 -5.03 -10.33
N GLU A 282 -6.09 -4.97 -9.59
CA GLU A 282 -6.04 -5.38 -8.18
C GLU A 282 -6.96 -4.49 -7.33
N LEU A 283 -6.96 -3.17 -7.58
CA LEU A 283 -7.86 -2.23 -6.91
C LEU A 283 -9.34 -2.53 -7.20
N HIS A 284 -9.68 -2.78 -8.47
CA HIS A 284 -11.02 -3.15 -8.87
C HIS A 284 -11.47 -4.45 -8.21
N TYR A 285 -10.63 -5.49 -8.25
CA TYR A 285 -10.91 -6.81 -7.69
C TYR A 285 -11.13 -6.74 -6.17
N ALA A 286 -10.26 -6.02 -5.46
CA ALA A 286 -10.40 -5.80 -4.03
C ALA A 286 -11.67 -5.00 -3.70
N ARG A 287 -12.00 -3.95 -4.46
CA ARG A 287 -13.21 -3.14 -4.26
C ARG A 287 -14.48 -3.96 -4.40
N ILE A 288 -14.63 -4.74 -5.49
CA ILE A 288 -15.87 -5.50 -5.73
C ILE A 288 -16.07 -6.67 -4.74
N ASN A 289 -15.02 -7.00 -3.97
CA ASN A 289 -15.09 -7.97 -2.88
C ASN A 289 -15.18 -7.30 -1.49
N ASP A 290 -15.31 -5.96 -1.41
CA ASP A 290 -15.30 -5.17 -0.17
C ASP A 290 -13.99 -5.26 0.65
N MET A 291 -12.89 -5.64 -0.01
CA MET A 291 -11.59 -5.93 0.62
C MET A 291 -10.55 -4.83 0.44
N LEU A 292 -10.82 -3.78 -0.35
CA LEU A 292 -9.88 -2.66 -0.51
C LEU A 292 -9.72 -1.89 0.82
N GLY A 293 -8.50 -1.91 1.37
CA GLY A 293 -8.17 -1.33 2.67
C GLY A 293 -7.23 -0.13 2.60
N SER A 294 -6.05 -0.28 2.00
CA SER A 294 -5.05 0.78 1.86
C SER A 294 -4.23 0.56 0.59
N VAL A 295 -3.36 1.53 0.25
CA VAL A 295 -2.52 1.48 -0.94
C VAL A 295 -1.09 1.91 -0.62
N ASP A 296 -0.14 1.16 -1.17
CA ASP A 296 1.23 1.61 -1.36
C ASP A 296 1.40 2.19 -2.77
N ALA A 297 1.60 3.50 -2.79
CA ALA A 297 1.65 4.36 -3.94
C ALA A 297 3.06 4.42 -4.53
N ASN A 298 3.38 3.45 -5.37
CA ASN A 298 4.64 3.39 -6.12
C ASN A 298 4.40 3.00 -7.59
N GLN A 299 5.46 2.63 -8.30
CA GLN A 299 5.39 1.98 -9.60
C GLN A 299 6.60 1.07 -9.81
N GLY A 300 6.41 0.02 -10.60
CA GLY A 300 7.49 -0.81 -11.13
C GLY A 300 8.06 -0.31 -12.45
N ASP A 301 9.02 -1.06 -12.96
CA ASP A 301 9.41 -1.03 -14.36
C ASP A 301 8.94 -2.34 -15.00
N LEU A 302 8.05 -2.26 -15.99
CA LEU A 302 7.44 -3.43 -16.63
C LEU A 302 8.47 -4.33 -17.35
N LEU A 303 9.69 -3.83 -17.60
CA LEU A 303 10.77 -4.58 -18.22
C LEU A 303 11.70 -5.24 -17.18
N LEU A 304 11.56 -4.91 -15.90
CA LEU A 304 12.38 -5.41 -14.81
C LEU A 304 11.56 -6.35 -13.92
N GLY A 305 11.96 -7.62 -13.85
CA GLY A 305 11.25 -8.66 -13.10
C GLY A 305 11.51 -8.65 -11.59
N TRP A 306 11.71 -7.48 -10.99
CA TRP A 306 11.95 -7.27 -9.56
C TRP A 306 11.36 -5.94 -9.10
N ASP A 307 11.32 -5.76 -7.80
CA ASP A 307 10.75 -4.60 -7.15
C ASP A 307 11.67 -3.37 -7.21
N THR A 308 11.19 -2.32 -7.86
CA THR A 308 11.98 -1.10 -8.10
C THR A 308 11.62 0.02 -7.13
N ASP A 309 10.44 -0.01 -6.54
CA ASP A 309 9.87 0.95 -5.59
C ASP A 309 10.00 2.39 -6.10
N GLN A 310 9.69 2.63 -7.37
CA GLN A 310 9.78 3.98 -7.95
C GLN A 310 8.61 4.83 -7.48
N PHE A 311 8.84 6.13 -7.31
CA PHE A 311 7.73 7.06 -7.10
C PHE A 311 6.80 7.03 -8.32
N PRO A 312 5.47 7.09 -8.10
CA PRO A 312 4.49 7.03 -9.16
C PRO A 312 4.52 8.32 -9.97
N THR A 313 4.75 8.22 -11.27
CA THR A 313 4.79 9.40 -12.16
C THR A 313 3.93 9.24 -13.41
N ASN A 314 3.37 8.04 -13.64
CA ASN A 314 2.45 7.80 -14.74
C ASN A 314 1.02 8.22 -14.39
N ILE A 315 0.56 9.32 -15.00
CA ILE A 315 -0.78 9.90 -14.78
C ILE A 315 -1.91 8.95 -15.22
N TYR A 316 -1.69 8.06 -16.20
CA TYR A 316 -2.71 7.06 -16.55
C TYR A 316 -2.98 6.12 -15.37
N THR A 317 -1.91 5.59 -14.78
CA THR A 317 -1.99 4.68 -13.65
C THR A 317 -2.61 5.35 -12.43
N THR A 318 -2.18 6.57 -12.08
CA THR A 318 -2.76 7.27 -10.92
C THR A 318 -4.22 7.67 -11.15
N THR A 319 -4.61 8.00 -12.38
CA THR A 319 -6.02 8.27 -12.75
C THR A 319 -6.88 7.03 -12.58
N LEU A 320 -6.48 5.89 -13.16
CA LEU A 320 -7.24 4.65 -13.08
C LEU A 320 -7.28 4.08 -11.65
N ALA A 321 -6.19 4.24 -10.89
CA ALA A 321 -6.16 3.89 -9.48
C ALA A 321 -7.14 4.73 -8.66
N MET A 322 -7.10 6.06 -8.81
CA MET A 322 -8.01 6.95 -8.10
C MET A 322 -9.47 6.75 -8.55
N TYR A 323 -9.71 6.31 -9.78
CA TYR A 323 -11.05 5.94 -10.25
C TYR A 323 -11.67 4.82 -9.42
N GLU A 324 -10.94 3.72 -9.22
CA GLU A 324 -11.41 2.61 -8.39
C GLU A 324 -11.47 3.01 -6.90
N ILE A 325 -10.53 3.80 -6.40
CA ILE A 325 -10.57 4.31 -5.02
C ILE A 325 -11.80 5.20 -4.77
N LEU A 326 -12.15 6.08 -5.71
CA LEU A 326 -13.35 6.90 -5.61
C LEU A 326 -14.63 6.05 -5.68
N LYS A 327 -14.68 5.03 -6.56
CA LYS A 327 -15.78 4.05 -6.59
C LYS A 327 -15.92 3.26 -5.30
N ASN A 328 -14.84 3.11 -4.52
CA ASN A 328 -14.84 2.51 -3.18
C ASN A 328 -15.23 3.51 -2.07
N ASN A 329 -15.59 4.76 -2.41
CA ASN A 329 -15.80 5.85 -1.45
C ASN A 329 -14.54 6.18 -0.61
N GLY A 330 -13.37 6.00 -1.21
CA GLY A 330 -12.04 6.20 -0.59
C GLY A 330 -11.46 4.93 0.03
N LEU A 331 -10.45 5.09 0.88
CA LEU A 331 -9.70 3.99 1.51
C LEU A 331 -10.10 3.73 2.97
N GLY A 332 -11.22 4.31 3.46
CA GLY A 332 -11.63 4.15 4.86
C GLY A 332 -10.53 4.60 5.85
N LYS A 333 -9.97 3.65 6.61
CA LYS A 333 -8.85 3.86 7.54
C LYS A 333 -7.47 3.88 6.87
N GLY A 334 -7.35 3.42 5.63
CA GLY A 334 -6.12 3.46 4.83
C GLY A 334 -5.84 4.83 4.22
N GLY A 335 -4.78 4.88 3.42
CA GLY A 335 -4.27 6.06 2.72
C GLY A 335 -3.30 5.67 1.61
N LEU A 336 -2.68 6.67 0.98
CA LEU A 336 -1.64 6.47 -0.04
C LEU A 336 -0.25 6.57 0.61
N ASN A 337 0.32 5.44 1.01
CA ASN A 337 1.67 5.40 1.55
C ASN A 337 2.70 5.33 0.41
N PHE A 338 3.67 6.23 0.39
CA PHE A 338 4.74 6.18 -0.60
C PHE A 338 5.76 5.12 -0.21
N ASP A 339 5.44 3.85 -0.47
CA ASP A 339 6.41 2.75 -0.45
C ASP A 339 7.33 2.83 -1.67
N ALA A 340 8.09 3.93 -1.70
CA ALA A 340 8.94 4.31 -2.82
C ALA A 340 10.25 4.89 -2.31
N LYS A 341 11.32 4.58 -3.02
CA LYS A 341 12.67 5.10 -2.75
C LYS A 341 13.13 6.03 -3.85
N VAL A 342 13.93 7.04 -3.50
CA VAL A 342 14.70 7.77 -4.50
C VAL A 342 15.70 6.82 -5.17
N ARG A 343 16.13 7.10 -6.40
CA ARG A 343 17.02 6.18 -7.10
C ARG A 343 18.40 6.14 -6.42
N ARG A 344 19.13 5.04 -6.58
CA ARG A 344 20.51 4.91 -6.06
C ARG A 344 21.43 6.10 -6.43
N PRO A 345 21.41 6.66 -7.66
CA PRO A 345 22.17 7.87 -7.98
C PRO A 345 21.53 9.20 -7.53
N SER A 346 20.31 9.17 -6.99
CA SER A 346 19.62 10.33 -6.39
C SER A 346 19.85 10.31 -4.88
N PHE A 347 21.07 10.68 -4.47
CA PHE A 347 21.57 10.48 -3.11
C PHE A 347 21.56 11.74 -2.24
N LYS A 348 21.10 12.88 -2.76
CA LYS A 348 21.06 14.12 -2.01
C LYS A 348 19.77 14.25 -1.21
N MET A 349 19.78 15.07 -0.17
CA MET A 349 18.61 15.25 0.70
C MET A 349 17.45 15.93 -0.04
N GLU A 350 17.73 16.83 -0.98
CA GLU A 350 16.71 17.44 -1.86
C GLU A 350 15.98 16.41 -2.74
N ASP A 351 16.64 15.31 -3.10
CA ASP A 351 16.03 14.28 -3.97
C ASP A 351 14.86 13.58 -3.26
N LEU A 352 14.90 13.49 -1.92
CA LEU A 352 13.78 12.98 -1.13
C LEU A 352 12.53 13.83 -1.34
N PHE A 353 12.66 15.17 -1.38
CA PHE A 353 11.54 16.06 -1.69
C PHE A 353 11.09 15.89 -3.13
N TYR A 354 12.02 15.85 -4.10
CA TYR A 354 11.64 15.70 -5.52
C TYR A 354 10.85 14.42 -5.78
N GLY A 355 11.26 13.29 -5.21
CA GLY A 355 10.54 12.03 -5.33
C GLY A 355 9.11 12.13 -4.80
N HIS A 356 8.96 12.62 -3.58
CA HIS A 356 7.64 12.73 -2.94
C HIS A 356 6.75 13.77 -3.61
N ILE A 357 7.28 14.93 -4.00
CA ILE A 357 6.51 15.96 -4.73
C ILE A 357 5.98 15.39 -6.04
N ALA A 358 6.81 14.66 -6.79
CA ALA A 358 6.38 14.03 -8.03
C ALA A 358 5.24 13.01 -7.80
N GLY A 359 5.37 12.15 -6.79
CA GLY A 359 4.34 11.17 -6.44
C GLY A 359 3.03 11.80 -5.95
N MET A 360 3.13 12.80 -5.07
CA MET A 360 1.98 13.55 -4.55
C MET A 360 1.23 14.28 -5.65
N ASP A 361 1.94 14.99 -6.54
CA ASP A 361 1.33 15.67 -7.67
C ASP A 361 0.69 14.69 -8.66
N ALA A 362 1.32 13.53 -8.92
CA ALA A 362 0.79 12.52 -9.83
C ALA A 362 -0.55 11.95 -9.32
N PHE A 363 -0.65 11.64 -8.03
CA PHE A 363 -1.90 11.16 -7.41
C PHE A 363 -2.95 12.26 -7.25
N ALA A 364 -2.55 13.49 -6.90
CA ALA A 364 -3.47 14.62 -6.85
C ALA A 364 -4.07 14.93 -8.22
N LYS A 365 -3.27 14.89 -9.28
CA LYS A 365 -3.74 15.04 -10.66
C LYS A 365 -4.67 13.87 -11.05
N GLY A 366 -4.28 12.63 -10.73
CA GLY A 366 -5.10 11.45 -10.95
C GLY A 366 -6.47 11.54 -10.26
N LEU A 367 -6.54 12.06 -9.03
CA LEU A 367 -7.79 12.29 -8.30
C LEU A 367 -8.71 13.27 -9.05
N LYS A 368 -8.19 14.40 -9.54
CA LYS A 368 -9.00 15.40 -10.28
C LYS A 368 -9.60 14.78 -11.54
N ILE A 369 -8.78 14.08 -12.32
CA ILE A 369 -9.20 13.46 -13.58
C ILE A 369 -10.21 12.33 -13.32
N ALA A 370 -9.93 11.46 -12.35
CA ALA A 370 -10.81 10.36 -11.97
C ALA A 370 -12.19 10.85 -11.50
N ASN A 371 -12.22 11.90 -10.67
CA ASN A 371 -13.47 12.51 -10.25
C ASN A 371 -14.27 13.02 -11.44
N LYS A 372 -13.61 13.70 -12.38
CA LYS A 372 -14.27 14.25 -13.57
C LYS A 372 -14.83 13.15 -14.48
N LEU A 373 -14.11 12.04 -14.65
CA LEU A 373 -14.59 10.85 -15.37
C LEU A 373 -15.86 10.24 -14.72
N LEU A 374 -15.92 10.23 -13.38
CA LEU A 374 -17.08 9.71 -12.64
C LEU A 374 -18.28 10.67 -12.70
N GLU A 375 -18.07 11.97 -12.49
CA GLU A 375 -19.11 12.99 -12.58
C GLU A 375 -19.79 13.00 -13.95
N ASP A 376 -19.00 12.89 -15.01
CA ASP A 376 -19.48 12.87 -16.39
C ASP A 376 -19.98 11.47 -16.82
N ARG A 377 -19.87 10.46 -15.94
CA ARG A 377 -20.30 9.06 -16.16
C ARG A 377 -19.76 8.43 -17.44
N VAL A 378 -18.57 8.86 -17.86
CA VAL A 378 -17.99 8.55 -19.18
C VAL A 378 -17.91 7.06 -19.47
N LEU A 379 -17.47 6.28 -18.47
CA LEU A 379 -17.34 4.84 -18.55
C LEU A 379 -18.60 4.13 -18.03
N GLU A 380 -19.22 4.67 -16.98
CA GLU A 380 -20.36 4.04 -16.30
C GLU A 380 -21.58 3.92 -17.21
N ASP A 381 -21.89 4.95 -18.00
CA ASP A 381 -23.03 4.90 -18.92
C ASP A 381 -22.79 3.90 -20.07
N PHE A 382 -21.56 3.81 -20.56
CA PHE A 382 -21.20 2.82 -21.58
C PHE A 382 -21.33 1.40 -21.04
N VAL A 383 -20.85 1.14 -19.82
CA VAL A 383 -20.97 -0.17 -19.18
C VAL A 383 -22.44 -0.51 -18.92
N ALA A 384 -23.25 0.43 -18.41
CA ALA A 384 -24.68 0.21 -18.17
C ALA A 384 -25.41 -0.20 -19.46
N GLU A 385 -25.21 0.55 -20.55
CA GLU A 385 -25.79 0.24 -21.86
C GLU A 385 -25.34 -1.13 -22.36
N ARG A 386 -24.04 -1.44 -22.24
CA ARG A 386 -23.45 -2.71 -22.71
C ARG A 386 -24.05 -3.94 -22.03
N TYR A 387 -24.53 -3.82 -20.79
CA TYR A 387 -25.14 -4.91 -20.01
C TYR A 387 -26.66 -4.79 -19.86
N SER A 388 -27.31 -3.87 -20.58
CA SER A 388 -28.76 -3.58 -20.49
C SER A 388 -29.66 -4.80 -20.74
N SER A 389 -29.19 -5.80 -21.49
CA SER A 389 -29.94 -7.05 -21.74
C SER A 389 -30.20 -7.86 -20.46
N PHE A 390 -29.43 -7.65 -19.39
CA PHE A 390 -29.66 -8.27 -18.08
C PHE A 390 -30.66 -7.53 -17.18
N GLU A 391 -31.15 -6.36 -17.62
CA GLU A 391 -32.13 -5.57 -16.85
C GLU A 391 -33.58 -5.99 -17.12
N SER A 392 -33.84 -6.70 -18.22
CA SER A 392 -35.18 -7.14 -18.62
C SER A 392 -35.21 -8.55 -19.23
N GLY A 393 -36.40 -9.07 -19.55
CA GLY A 393 -36.57 -10.32 -20.29
C GLY A 393 -35.88 -11.54 -19.65
N ILE A 394 -35.26 -12.37 -20.50
CA ILE A 394 -34.54 -13.57 -20.04
C ILE A 394 -33.33 -13.21 -19.17
N GLY A 395 -32.62 -12.12 -19.47
CA GLY A 395 -31.45 -11.68 -18.72
C GLY A 395 -31.82 -11.32 -17.27
N LYS A 396 -32.95 -10.65 -17.08
CA LYS A 396 -33.47 -10.35 -15.74
C LYS A 396 -33.79 -11.62 -14.94
N LYS A 397 -34.39 -12.62 -15.59
CA LYS A 397 -34.67 -13.92 -14.96
C LYS A 397 -33.38 -14.65 -14.56
N ILE A 398 -32.33 -14.57 -15.39
CA ILE A 398 -31.01 -15.14 -15.08
C ILE A 398 -30.44 -14.53 -13.80
N VAL A 399 -30.35 -13.19 -13.72
CA VAL A 399 -29.75 -12.52 -12.55
C VAL A 399 -30.58 -12.71 -11.28
N ASN A 400 -31.89 -12.87 -11.41
CA ASN A 400 -32.80 -13.17 -10.30
C ASN A 400 -32.81 -14.66 -9.91
N LYS A 401 -32.12 -15.55 -10.64
CA LYS A 401 -32.11 -17.02 -10.43
C LYS A 401 -33.51 -17.66 -10.59
N GLU A 402 -34.30 -17.16 -11.52
CA GLU A 402 -35.67 -17.63 -11.79
C GLU A 402 -35.75 -18.69 -12.91
N VAL A 403 -34.65 -18.97 -13.60
CA VAL A 403 -34.56 -19.92 -14.70
C VAL A 403 -33.34 -20.85 -14.52
N GLY A 404 -33.48 -22.10 -14.94
CA GLY A 404 -32.42 -23.10 -14.98
C GLY A 404 -31.91 -23.36 -16.39
N LEU A 405 -31.06 -24.39 -16.54
CA LEU A 405 -30.52 -24.78 -17.83
C LEU A 405 -31.61 -25.24 -18.82
N GLU A 406 -32.69 -25.82 -18.32
CA GLU A 406 -33.80 -26.34 -19.14
C GLU A 406 -34.55 -25.19 -19.83
N GLU A 407 -35.03 -24.21 -19.08
CA GLU A 407 -35.74 -23.06 -19.65
C GLU A 407 -34.82 -22.18 -20.51
N LEU A 408 -33.53 -22.09 -20.16
CA LEU A 408 -32.55 -21.38 -20.98
C LEU A 408 -32.28 -22.11 -22.30
N ALA A 409 -32.24 -23.43 -22.29
CA ALA A 409 -32.11 -24.23 -23.51
C ALA A 409 -33.35 -24.07 -24.40
N GLU A 410 -34.54 -24.11 -23.83
CA GLU A 410 -35.80 -23.86 -24.56
C GLU A 410 -35.82 -22.45 -25.17
N TYR A 411 -35.48 -21.43 -24.38
CA TYR A 411 -35.35 -20.06 -24.88
C TYR A 411 -34.34 -19.97 -26.03
N ALA A 412 -33.20 -20.64 -25.91
CA ALA A 412 -32.15 -20.63 -26.94
C ALA A 412 -32.57 -21.36 -28.24
N LEU A 413 -33.46 -22.36 -28.17
CA LEU A 413 -34.01 -23.03 -29.36
C LEU A 413 -34.92 -22.12 -30.19
N GLU A 414 -35.49 -21.08 -29.58
CA GLU A 414 -36.32 -20.08 -30.25
C GLU A 414 -35.52 -18.87 -30.77
N LEU A 415 -34.26 -18.72 -30.37
CA LEU A 415 -33.41 -17.62 -30.82
C LEU A 415 -33.06 -17.76 -32.30
N GLY A 416 -33.11 -16.63 -33.02
CA GLY A 416 -32.53 -16.49 -34.34
C GLY A 416 -31.02 -16.21 -34.28
N GLU A 417 -30.50 -15.55 -35.31
CA GLU A 417 -29.12 -15.05 -35.30
C GLU A 417 -28.93 -14.01 -34.17
N ILE A 418 -27.90 -14.19 -33.35
CA ILE A 418 -27.59 -13.32 -32.22
C ILE A 418 -26.64 -12.21 -32.70
N GLU A 419 -27.08 -10.97 -32.60
CA GLU A 419 -26.25 -9.80 -32.88
C GLU A 419 -25.49 -9.37 -31.61
N ASN A 420 -24.17 -9.24 -31.72
CA ASN A 420 -23.34 -8.65 -30.68
C ASN A 420 -22.98 -7.20 -31.04
N HIS A 421 -22.83 -6.36 -30.03
CA HIS A 421 -22.36 -4.97 -30.20
C HIS A 421 -20.86 -4.84 -29.96
N SER A 422 -20.23 -3.85 -30.58
CA SER A 422 -18.80 -3.57 -30.42
C SER A 422 -18.45 -3.17 -28.99
N GLY A 423 -17.27 -3.57 -28.51
CA GLY A 423 -16.74 -3.14 -27.22
C GLY A 423 -16.22 -1.70 -27.19
N HIS A 424 -16.00 -1.08 -28.36
CA HIS A 424 -15.54 0.31 -28.52
C HIS A 424 -14.30 0.69 -27.67
N GLN A 425 -13.37 -0.24 -27.50
CA GLN A 425 -12.21 -0.07 -26.62
C GLN A 425 -11.36 1.16 -26.99
N GLU A 426 -10.98 1.30 -28.27
CA GLU A 426 -10.12 2.41 -28.71
C GLU A 426 -10.82 3.76 -28.55
N MET A 427 -12.15 3.79 -28.65
CA MET A 427 -12.94 4.99 -28.38
C MET A 427 -12.93 5.37 -26.90
N LEU A 428 -13.04 4.38 -26.00
CA LEU A 428 -12.96 4.59 -24.56
C LEU A 428 -11.56 5.03 -24.12
N GLU A 429 -10.51 4.39 -24.64
CA GLU A 429 -9.12 4.81 -24.42
C GLU A 429 -8.88 6.23 -24.97
N GLY A 430 -9.41 6.54 -26.15
CA GLY A 430 -9.37 7.89 -26.71
C GLY A 430 -10.07 8.93 -25.84
N ARG A 431 -11.20 8.58 -25.21
CA ARG A 431 -11.88 9.45 -24.24
C ARG A 431 -11.05 9.64 -22.98
N LEU A 432 -10.44 8.59 -22.44
CA LEU A 432 -9.53 8.71 -21.29
C LEU A 432 -8.40 9.70 -21.59
N ASN A 433 -7.78 9.61 -22.78
CA ASN A 433 -6.74 10.55 -23.20
C ASN A 433 -7.25 12.01 -23.20
N GLN A 434 -8.47 12.25 -23.68
CA GLN A 434 -9.05 13.60 -23.66
C GLN A 434 -9.22 14.12 -22.23
N TYR A 435 -9.59 13.28 -21.27
CA TYR A 435 -9.72 13.69 -19.88
C TYR A 435 -8.36 13.99 -19.24
N ILE A 436 -7.35 13.16 -19.50
CA ILE A 436 -5.99 13.33 -18.98
C ILE A 436 -5.33 14.60 -19.52
N LEU A 437 -5.50 14.90 -20.82
CA LEU A 437 -4.83 16.03 -21.47
C LEU A 437 -5.51 17.38 -21.18
N ASN A 438 -6.81 17.38 -20.87
CA ASN A 438 -7.60 18.61 -20.76
C ASN A 438 -7.99 19.02 -19.32
N ASN A 439 -7.78 18.17 -18.30
CA ASN A 439 -8.20 18.44 -16.91
C ASN A 439 -7.04 18.29 -15.96
#